data_AF-A0A1H7YNW2-F1
#
_entry.id   AF-A0A1H7YNW2-F1
#
_cell.length_a   1.000
_cell.length_b   1.000
_cell.length_c   1.000
_cell.angle_alpha   90.00
_cell.angle_beta   90.00
_cell.angle_gamma   90.00
#
_symmetry.space_group_name_H-M   'P 1'
#
loop_
_entity.id
_entity.type
_entity.pdbx_description
1 polymer ?
#
loop_
_entity_poly.entity_id
_entity_poly.type
_entity_poly.pdbx_seq_one_letter_code
_entity_poly.pdbx_strand_id
1 'polypeptide(L)'
;AAPIVIGRDHLDCGSVASPYRETEAMLDGSDAIADWPLLNAMVNVASGASWVSIHHGGGVGIGRSIHAGQVTVADGTKLAGEKIRRVLTNDPGMGVIRHVDAGYDHAVDVAEERNVRIPMREGE
;
A
#
# COMPACT_ATOMS: atom_id res chain seq x y z
N ALA A 1 -26.56 -12.72 -10.94
CA ALA A 1 -25.45 -11.82 -10.58
C ALA A 1 -25.21 -11.92 -9.07
N ALA A 2 -23.97 -11.77 -8.60
CA ALA A 2 -23.57 -11.91 -7.20
C ALA A 2 -22.45 -10.90 -6.86
N PRO A 3 -22.17 -10.61 -5.57
CA PRO A 3 -21.05 -9.77 -5.16
C PRO A 3 -19.70 -10.23 -5.70
N ILE A 4 -18.77 -9.29 -5.87
CA ILE A 4 -17.39 -9.55 -6.34
C ILE A 4 -16.39 -9.13 -5.26
N VAL A 5 -15.33 -9.92 -5.10
CA VAL A 5 -14.19 -9.57 -4.24
C VAL A 5 -13.10 -8.88 -5.07
N ILE A 6 -12.55 -7.79 -4.55
CA ILE A 6 -11.42 -7.06 -5.16
C ILE A 6 -10.27 -7.11 -4.16
N GLY A 7 -9.16 -7.69 -4.57
CA GLY A 7 -7.96 -7.80 -3.75
C GLY A 7 -6.71 -7.86 -4.60
N ARG A 8 -5.60 -8.22 -3.98
CA ARG A 8 -4.28 -8.35 -4.58
C ARG A 8 -3.42 -9.33 -3.79
N ASP A 9 -2.25 -9.67 -4.34
CA ASP A 9 -1.17 -10.27 -3.55
C ASP A 9 -0.64 -9.22 -2.54
N HIS A 10 0.13 -9.69 -1.56
CA HIS A 10 0.87 -8.82 -0.64
C HIS A 10 2.09 -8.17 -1.29
N LEU A 11 2.56 -8.69 -2.43
CA LEU A 11 3.49 -8.02 -3.33
C LEU A 11 2.74 -6.89 -4.07
N ASP A 12 2.88 -5.67 -3.58
CA ASP A 12 2.37 -4.45 -4.22
C ASP A 12 3.17 -3.22 -3.75
N CYS A 13 3.04 -2.12 -4.47
CA CYS A 13 3.84 -0.90 -4.37
C CYS A 13 3.96 -0.31 -2.94
N GLY A 14 2.96 -0.47 -2.08
CA GLY A 14 2.96 0.09 -0.73
C GLY A 14 2.90 -0.93 0.40
N SER A 15 2.89 -2.23 0.09
CA SER A 15 2.41 -3.24 1.04
C SER A 15 3.45 -4.27 1.47
N VAL A 16 4.71 -4.08 1.14
CA VAL A 16 5.78 -5.04 1.50
C VAL A 16 7.10 -4.32 1.77
N ALA A 17 7.80 -4.82 2.78
CA ALA A 17 9.23 -4.62 2.99
C ALA A 17 9.91 -5.98 2.86
N SER A 18 10.77 -6.14 1.85
CA SER A 18 11.55 -7.34 1.59
C SER A 18 12.89 -6.99 0.91
N PRO A 19 13.97 -6.83 1.68
CA PRO A 19 15.28 -6.39 1.17
C PRO A 19 15.96 -7.32 0.15
N TYR A 20 15.40 -8.51 -0.06
CA TYR A 20 15.92 -9.52 -0.98
C TYR A 20 14.98 -9.76 -2.16
N ARG A 21 14.00 -8.86 -2.35
CA ARG A 21 12.97 -8.93 -3.39
C ARG A 21 12.37 -7.55 -3.68
N GLU A 22 11.18 -7.22 -3.15
CA GLU A 22 10.45 -6.00 -3.56
C GLU A 22 11.09 -4.68 -3.17
N THR A 23 11.86 -4.67 -2.10
CA THR A 23 12.53 -3.46 -1.60
C THR A 23 14.05 -3.62 -1.65
N GLU A 24 14.55 -4.52 -2.50
CA GLU A 24 15.98 -4.67 -2.75
C GLU A 24 16.52 -3.43 -3.48
N ALA A 25 17.58 -2.84 -2.95
CA ALA A 25 18.29 -1.71 -3.52
C ALA A 25 17.38 -0.48 -3.77
N MET A 26 16.63 -0.08 -2.74
CA MET A 26 15.91 1.19 -2.77
C MET A 26 16.92 2.35 -2.97
N LEU A 27 16.52 3.39 -3.70
CA LEU A 27 17.41 4.51 -4.09
C LEU A 27 18.11 5.19 -2.89
N ASP A 28 17.41 5.26 -1.76
CA ASP A 28 17.87 5.86 -0.50
C ASP A 28 18.44 4.84 0.51
N GLY A 29 18.48 3.55 0.17
CA GLY A 29 18.91 2.47 1.05
C GLY A 29 17.89 2.08 2.14
N SER A 30 16.62 2.48 2.00
CA SER A 30 15.53 2.18 2.94
C SER A 30 15.00 0.74 2.88
N ASP A 31 15.74 -0.18 2.26
CA ASP A 31 15.33 -1.56 1.94
C ASP A 31 14.61 -2.28 3.08
N ALA A 32 15.13 -2.15 4.31
CA ALA A 32 14.67 -2.88 5.49
C ALA A 32 13.60 -2.15 6.32
N ILE A 33 13.14 -0.95 5.93
CA ILE A 33 12.13 -0.20 6.66
C ILE A 33 10.76 -0.88 6.51
N ALA A 34 10.30 -1.49 7.60
CA ALA A 34 9.05 -2.26 7.64
C ALA A 34 7.83 -1.46 8.15
N ASP A 35 7.96 -0.14 8.37
CA ASP A 35 6.84 0.70 8.79
C ASP A 35 5.74 0.78 7.72
N TRP A 36 6.14 0.85 6.45
CA TRP A 36 5.25 0.97 5.29
C TRP A 36 4.18 -0.11 5.18
N PRO A 37 4.49 -1.43 5.20
CA PRO A 37 3.47 -2.47 5.17
C PRO A 37 2.56 -2.44 6.41
N LEU A 38 3.06 -2.03 7.59
CA LEU A 38 2.22 -1.89 8.79
C LEU A 38 1.23 -0.73 8.63
N LEU A 39 1.69 0.42 8.14
CA LEU A 39 0.84 1.56 7.82
C LEU A 39 -0.16 1.25 6.70
N ASN A 40 0.25 0.48 5.68
CA ASN A 40 -0.66 -0.01 4.64
C ASN A 40 -1.81 -0.83 5.24
N ALA A 41 -1.52 -1.74 6.16
CA ALA A 41 -2.58 -2.47 6.87
C ALA A 41 -3.48 -1.53 7.69
N MET A 42 -2.89 -0.61 8.47
CA MET A 42 -3.65 0.33 9.30
C MET A 42 -4.56 1.24 8.47
N VAL A 43 -4.07 1.78 7.35
CA VAL A 43 -4.87 2.65 6.48
C VAL A 43 -5.96 1.87 5.77
N ASN A 44 -5.74 0.61 5.40
CA ASN A 44 -6.77 -0.25 4.81
C ASN A 44 -7.87 -0.61 5.80
N VAL A 45 -7.52 -0.87 7.07
CA VAL A 45 -8.50 -1.02 8.17
C VAL A 45 -9.31 0.27 8.32
N ALA A 46 -8.66 1.42 8.41
CA ALA A 46 -9.32 2.72 8.56
C ALA A 46 -10.18 3.10 7.34
N SER A 47 -9.78 2.68 6.14
CA SER A 47 -10.49 2.93 4.88
C SER A 47 -11.73 2.05 4.72
N GLY A 48 -11.82 0.95 5.47
CA GLY A 48 -12.98 0.07 5.51
C GLY A 48 -12.88 -1.13 4.58
N ALA A 49 -11.68 -1.66 4.33
CA ALA A 49 -11.50 -2.94 3.65
C ALA A 49 -12.31 -4.04 4.36
N SER A 50 -12.77 -5.04 3.60
CA SER A 50 -13.59 -6.13 4.14
C SER A 50 -12.77 -7.07 5.03
N TRP A 51 -11.51 -7.32 4.67
CA TRP A 51 -10.50 -7.90 5.56
C TRP A 51 -9.11 -7.40 5.23
N VAL A 52 -8.26 -7.38 6.26
CA VAL A 52 -6.86 -6.96 6.20
C VAL A 52 -6.01 -7.99 6.91
N SER A 53 -4.83 -8.25 6.38
CA SER A 53 -3.85 -9.21 6.91
C SER A 53 -2.48 -8.56 7.03
N ILE A 54 -1.73 -8.94 8.07
CA ILE A 54 -0.30 -8.64 8.23
C ILE A 54 0.40 -9.97 8.38
N HIS A 55 1.34 -10.26 7.49
CA HIS A 55 2.08 -11.51 7.45
C HIS A 55 3.59 -11.27 7.48
N HIS A 56 4.30 -12.34 7.85
CA HIS A 56 5.74 -12.37 7.93
C HIS A 56 6.30 -13.51 7.08
N GLY A 57 7.37 -13.23 6.35
CA GLY A 57 8.18 -14.24 5.66
C GLY A 57 7.60 -14.81 4.38
N GLY A 58 6.51 -14.24 3.84
CA GLY A 58 5.98 -14.61 2.54
C GLY A 58 7.02 -14.40 1.43
N GLY A 59 7.11 -15.38 0.52
CA GLY A 59 8.04 -15.36 -0.61
C GLY A 59 9.49 -15.73 -0.25
N VAL A 60 10.09 -14.99 0.68
CA VAL A 60 11.54 -15.05 0.97
C VAL A 60 11.90 -15.79 2.27
N GLY A 61 10.90 -16.26 3.03
CA GLY A 61 11.06 -17.04 4.25
C GLY A 61 11.13 -16.21 5.54
N ILE A 62 11.11 -16.90 6.68
CA ILE A 62 11.13 -16.30 8.02
C ILE A 62 12.33 -15.36 8.18
N GLY A 63 12.09 -14.20 8.78
CA GLY A 63 13.07 -13.16 9.07
C GLY A 63 13.28 -12.16 7.92
N ARG A 64 12.67 -12.35 6.76
CA ARG A 64 13.10 -11.65 5.52
C ARG A 64 12.05 -10.78 4.83
N SER A 65 10.80 -10.82 5.28
CA SER A 65 9.76 -9.90 4.78
C SER A 65 8.68 -9.64 5.82
N ILE A 66 8.11 -8.43 5.76
CA ILE A 66 6.90 -8.02 6.46
C ILE A 66 5.98 -7.41 5.41
N HIS A 67 4.73 -7.86 5.34
CA HIS A 67 3.85 -7.46 4.24
C HIS A 67 2.36 -7.54 4.60
N ALA A 68 1.56 -6.72 3.95
CA ALA A 68 0.14 -6.55 4.20
C ALA A 68 -0.73 -6.85 2.97
N GLY A 69 -1.91 -7.40 3.23
CA GLY A 69 -2.92 -7.68 2.22
C GLY A 69 -4.23 -7.00 2.60
N GLN A 70 -5.00 -6.63 1.57
CA GLN A 70 -6.37 -6.15 1.73
C GLN A 70 -7.27 -6.78 0.68
N VAL A 71 -8.53 -6.99 1.06
CA VAL A 71 -9.59 -7.31 0.12
C VAL A 71 -10.85 -6.54 0.51
N THR A 72 -11.57 -6.08 -0.49
CA THR A 72 -12.84 -5.37 -0.35
C THR A 72 -13.94 -6.02 -1.19
N VAL A 73 -15.12 -6.17 -0.62
CA VAL A 73 -16.30 -6.74 -1.29
C VAL A 73 -17.12 -5.63 -1.96
N ALA A 74 -17.39 -5.80 -3.25
CA ALA A 74 -18.35 -5.02 -4.02
C ALA A 74 -19.70 -5.76 -4.04
N ASP A 75 -20.55 -5.48 -3.04
CA ASP A 75 -21.88 -6.09 -2.89
C ASP A 75 -23.03 -5.28 -3.50
N GLY A 76 -22.72 -4.14 -4.14
CA GLY A 76 -23.69 -3.25 -4.77
C GLY A 76 -24.34 -2.23 -3.82
N THR A 77 -23.98 -2.23 -2.53
CA THR A 77 -24.49 -1.24 -1.57
C THR A 77 -23.78 0.11 -1.68
N LYS A 78 -24.47 1.19 -1.28
CA LYS A 78 -23.87 2.53 -1.19
C LYS A 78 -22.65 2.56 -0.26
N LEU A 79 -22.73 1.85 0.87
CA LEU A 79 -21.64 1.75 1.83
C LEU A 79 -20.41 1.07 1.21
N ALA A 80 -20.60 -0.02 0.47
CA ALA A 80 -19.49 -0.66 -0.25
C ALA A 80 -18.86 0.30 -1.26
N GLY A 81 -19.66 1.07 -2.00
CA GLY A 81 -19.15 2.11 -2.90
C GLY A 81 -18.28 3.16 -2.21
N GLU A 82 -18.66 3.61 -1.01
CA GLU A 82 -17.86 4.54 -0.21
C GLU A 82 -16.54 3.93 0.29
N LYS A 83 -16.60 2.68 0.78
CA LYS A 83 -15.43 1.93 1.25
C LYS A 83 -14.46 1.67 0.11
N ILE A 84 -14.94 1.17 -1.02
CA ILE A 84 -14.13 0.87 -2.22
C ILE A 84 -13.41 2.13 -2.69
N ARG A 85 -14.09 3.28 -2.76
CA ARG A 85 -13.45 4.54 -3.14
C ARG A 85 -12.27 4.88 -2.23
N ARG A 86 -12.42 4.70 -0.91
CA ARG A 86 -11.35 5.01 0.06
C ARG A 86 -10.22 3.98 0.00
N VAL A 87 -10.54 2.69 0.04
CA VAL A 87 -9.56 1.60 0.03
C VAL A 87 -8.74 1.63 -1.26
N LEU A 88 -9.40 1.68 -2.43
CA LEU A 88 -8.71 1.68 -3.72
C LEU A 88 -8.05 3.03 -4.07
N THR A 89 -8.19 4.06 -3.22
CA THR A 89 -7.38 5.28 -3.30
C THR A 89 -6.17 5.17 -2.37
N ASN A 90 -6.40 4.78 -1.12
CA ASN A 90 -5.38 4.81 -0.08
C ASN A 90 -4.39 3.65 -0.18
N ASP A 91 -4.83 2.46 -0.58
CA ASP A 91 -3.98 1.27 -0.72
C ASP A 91 -2.83 1.49 -1.74
N PRO A 92 -3.10 1.84 -3.02
CA PRO A 92 -2.03 2.20 -3.95
C PRO A 92 -1.39 3.55 -3.61
N GLY A 93 -2.13 4.48 -2.98
CA GLY A 93 -1.60 5.76 -2.52
C GLY A 93 -0.42 5.60 -1.55
N MET A 94 -0.45 4.59 -0.68
CA MET A 94 0.69 4.25 0.18
C MET A 94 1.95 3.90 -0.62
N GLY A 95 1.81 3.24 -1.77
CA GLY A 95 2.94 2.93 -2.63
C GLY A 95 3.55 4.16 -3.27
N VAL A 96 2.71 5.11 -3.70
CA VAL A 96 3.19 6.41 -4.22
C VAL A 96 3.95 7.16 -3.12
N ILE A 97 3.35 7.32 -1.94
CA ILE A 97 3.96 8.04 -0.81
C ILE A 97 5.30 7.40 -0.42
N ARG A 98 5.36 6.07 -0.31
CA ARG A 98 6.59 5.34 0.03
C ARG A 98 7.72 5.60 -0.96
N HIS A 99 7.43 5.59 -2.26
CA HIS A 99 8.46 5.78 -3.28
C HIS A 99 8.81 7.25 -3.51
N VAL A 100 7.90 8.19 -3.22
CA VAL A 100 8.25 9.61 -3.11
C VAL A 100 9.24 9.82 -1.98
N ASP A 101 8.99 9.24 -0.80
CA ASP A 101 9.86 9.35 0.37
C ASP A 101 11.28 8.81 0.08
N ALA A 102 11.36 7.68 -0.64
CA ALA A 102 12.63 7.10 -1.08
C ALA A 102 13.32 7.85 -2.25
N GLY A 103 12.72 8.92 -2.78
CA GLY A 103 13.34 9.81 -3.77
C GLY A 103 13.14 9.43 -5.25
N TYR A 104 12.15 8.60 -5.59
CA TYR A 104 11.88 8.24 -6.99
C TYR A 104 11.10 9.34 -7.72
N ASP A 105 11.71 9.98 -8.73
CA ASP A 105 11.09 11.06 -9.53
C ASP A 105 9.75 10.66 -10.15
N HIS A 106 9.63 9.43 -10.65
CA HIS A 106 8.36 8.97 -11.22
C HIS A 106 7.23 8.90 -10.18
N ALA A 107 7.54 8.58 -8.92
CA ALA A 107 6.56 8.59 -7.86
C ALA A 107 6.12 10.03 -7.53
N VAL A 108 7.03 10.99 -7.65
CA VAL A 108 6.73 12.42 -7.53
C VAL A 108 5.77 12.86 -8.64
N ASP A 109 6.06 12.52 -9.90
CA ASP A 109 5.18 12.82 -11.04
C ASP A 109 3.77 12.28 -10.81
N VAL A 110 3.65 11.02 -10.35
CA VAL A 110 2.36 10.38 -10.06
C VAL A 110 1.65 11.06 -8.88
N ALA A 111 2.38 11.45 -7.84
CA ALA A 111 1.81 12.16 -6.71
C ALA A 111 1.18 13.50 -7.14
N GLU A 112 1.86 14.24 -8.02
CA GLU A 112 1.37 15.50 -8.59
C GLU A 112 0.17 15.27 -9.52
N GLU A 113 0.27 14.32 -10.47
CA GLU A 113 -0.81 13.99 -11.42
C GLU A 113 -2.10 13.56 -10.69
N ARG A 114 -1.96 12.80 -9.61
CA ARG A 114 -3.07 12.18 -8.87
C ARG A 114 -3.47 12.94 -7.61
N ASN A 115 -2.84 14.09 -7.34
CA ASN A 115 -3.08 14.92 -6.15
C ASN A 115 -2.91 14.13 -4.84
N VAL A 116 -1.89 13.28 -4.76
CA VAL A 116 -1.51 12.60 -3.52
C VAL A 116 -0.82 13.61 -2.62
N ARG A 117 -1.37 13.77 -1.40
CA ARG A 117 -0.85 14.73 -0.43
C ARG A 117 0.47 14.23 0.16
N ILE A 118 1.55 15.00 -0.01
CA ILE A 118 2.88 14.72 0.56
C ILE A 118 3.25 15.81 1.57
N PRO A 119 2.98 15.63 2.88
CA PRO A 119 3.14 16.69 3.88
C PRO A 119 4.54 17.32 3.94
N MET A 120 5.58 16.52 3.71
CA MET A 120 6.97 17.00 3.76
C MET A 120 7.30 18.02 2.65
N ARG A 121 6.46 18.14 1.62
CA ARG A 121 6.63 19.08 0.50
C ARG A 121 5.68 20.28 0.56
N GLU A 122 4.80 20.37 1.56
CA GLU A 122 3.80 21.46 1.67
C GLU A 122 4.38 22.80 2.14
N GLY A 123 5.71 22.91 2.31
CA GLY A 123 6.41 24.11 2.77
C GLY A 123 7.60 24.52 1.90
N GLU A 124 7.78 23.90 0.73
CA GLU A 124 8.71 24.34 -0.32
C GLU A 124 8.04 25.39 -1.21
#